data_AF-A0A1F8PG38-F1
#
_entry.id   AF-A0A1F8PG38-F1
#
_cell.length_a   1.000
_cell.length_b   1.000
_cell.length_c   1.000
_cell.angle_alpha   90.00
_cell.angle_beta   90.00
_cell.angle_gamma   90.00
#
_symmetry.space_group_name_H-M   'P 1'
#
loop_
_entity.id
_entity.type
_entity.pdbx_description
1 polymer ?
#
loop_
_entity_poly.entity_id
_entity_poly.type
_entity_poly.pdbx_seq_one_letter_code
_entity_poly.pdbx_strand_id
1 'polypeptide(L)'
;MQLKKIFLIKLIHTIIFIFMSICLLYILYCAIARVYDWTLLTALGFIFIEGLALLLNHWRCPLTTLAEKHGAAHGAVTDLFLPAWLARHTFKVSTIILILEIIWLGIGYFSQT
;
A
#
# COMPACT_ATOMS: atom_id res chain seq x y z
N MET A 1 3.80 6.47 28.89
CA MET A 1 2.89 5.41 28.36
C MET A 1 2.43 5.68 26.92
N GLN A 2 2.27 6.93 26.46
CA GLN A 2 1.84 7.27 25.08
C GLN A 2 2.83 6.86 23.98
N LEU A 3 4.14 6.84 24.27
CA LEU A 3 5.19 6.43 23.31
C LEU A 3 5.00 4.99 22.79
N LYS A 4 4.59 4.05 23.66
CA LYS A 4 4.40 2.64 23.29
C LYS A 4 3.25 2.43 22.30
N LYS A 5 2.16 3.20 22.45
CA LYS A 5 1.00 3.14 21.55
C LYS A 5 1.37 3.64 20.15
N ILE A 6 2.10 4.75 20.07
CA ILE A 6 2.60 5.28 18.81
C ILE A 6 3.53 4.26 18.16
N PHE A 7 4.47 3.67 18.90
CA PHE A 7 5.36 2.63 18.38
C PHE A 7 4.62 1.41 17.82
N LEU A 8 3.56 0.95 18.50
CA LEU A 8 2.76 -0.17 18.02
C LEU A 8 2.04 0.15 16.70
N ILE A 9 1.44 1.33 16.61
CA ILE A 9 0.80 1.82 15.37
C ILE A 9 1.84 1.87 14.23
N LYS A 10 3.05 2.36 14.54
CA LYS A 10 4.17 2.44 13.59
C LYS A 10 4.60 1.05 13.08
N LEU A 11 4.74 0.09 13.99
CA LEU A 11 5.11 -1.29 13.66
C LEU A 11 4.06 -1.96 12.77
N ILE A 12 2.78 -1.86 13.15
CA ILE A 12 1.66 -2.42 12.38
C ILE A 12 1.62 -1.83 10.97
N HIS A 13 1.78 -0.52 10.82
CA HIS A 13 1.78 0.11 9.51
C HIS A 13 2.93 -0.39 8.61
N THR A 14 4.12 -0.57 9.19
CA THR A 14 5.28 -1.09 8.45
C THR A 14 5.04 -2.53 7.98
N ILE A 15 4.41 -3.37 8.81
CA ILE A 15 4.03 -4.74 8.46
C ILE A 15 3.02 -4.74 7.31
N ILE A 16 1.98 -3.90 7.39
CA ILE A 16 0.98 -3.75 6.32
C ILE A 16 1.66 -3.29 5.02
N PHE A 17 2.60 -2.34 5.11
CA PHE A 17 3.34 -1.85 3.95
C PHE A 17 4.16 -2.96 3.26
N ILE A 18 4.87 -3.78 4.04
CA ILE A 18 5.64 -4.92 3.51
C ILE A 18 4.68 -5.94 2.88
N PHE A 19 3.57 -6.24 3.55
CA PHE A 19 2.56 -7.16 3.04
C PHE A 19 2.00 -6.69 1.68
N MET A 20 1.61 -5.42 1.57
CA MET A 20 1.12 -4.84 0.33
C MET A 20 2.20 -4.82 -0.77
N SER A 21 3.46 -4.59 -0.40
CA SER A 21 4.58 -4.66 -1.35
C SER A 21 4.76 -6.07 -1.92
N ILE A 22 4.59 -7.11 -1.09
CA ILE A 22 4.61 -8.50 -1.53
C ILE A 22 3.42 -8.80 -2.45
N CYS A 23 2.22 -8.30 -2.13
CA CYS A 23 1.05 -8.44 -3.01
C CYS A 23 1.29 -7.81 -4.39
N LEU A 24 1.88 -6.62 -4.45
CA LEU A 24 2.22 -5.94 -5.70
C LEU A 24 3.20 -6.79 -6.54
N LEU A 25 4.30 -7.25 -5.92
CA LEU A 25 5.27 -8.14 -6.58
C LEU A 25 4.63 -9.46 -7.05
N TYR A 26 3.66 -9.99 -6.30
CA TYR A 26 2.93 -11.20 -6.69
C TYR A 26 2.04 -10.96 -7.91
N ILE A 27 1.34 -9.82 -7.99
CA ILE A 27 0.56 -9.43 -9.18
C ILE A 27 1.48 -9.31 -10.40
N LEU A 28 2.65 -8.67 -10.25
CA LEU A 28 3.66 -8.59 -11.31
C LEU A 28 4.12 -9.98 -11.76
N TYR A 29 4.38 -10.88 -10.82
CA TYR A 29 4.74 -12.27 -11.13
C TYR A 29 3.63 -12.98 -11.90
N CYS A 30 2.37 -12.85 -11.47
CA CYS A 30 1.21 -13.41 -12.17
C CYS A 30 1.05 -12.82 -13.58
N ALA A 31 1.30 -11.53 -13.78
CA ALA A 31 1.27 -10.89 -15.09
C ALA A 31 2.34 -11.45 -16.05
N ILE A 32 3.52 -11.78 -15.53
CA ILE A 32 4.62 -12.38 -16.31
C ILE A 32 4.37 -13.86 -16.57
N ALA A 33 4.03 -14.63 -15.53
CA ALA A 33 3.77 -16.07 -15.60
C ALA A 33 2.43 -16.39 -16.31
N ARG A 34 1.61 -15.37 -16.57
CA ARG A 34 0.27 -15.48 -17.16
C ARG A 34 -0.67 -16.42 -16.41
N VAL A 35 -0.59 -16.37 -15.08
CA VAL A 35 -1.40 -17.17 -14.17
C VAL A 35 -2.53 -16.31 -13.61
N TYR A 36 -3.77 -16.73 -13.87
CA TYR A 36 -4.99 -16.00 -13.51
C TYR A 36 -5.79 -16.80 -12.47
N ASP A 37 -5.28 -16.84 -11.25
CA ASP A 37 -5.89 -17.59 -10.15
C ASP A 37 -6.74 -16.69 -9.23
N TRP A 38 -7.56 -17.31 -8.38
CA TRP A 38 -8.30 -16.60 -7.33
C TRP A 38 -7.39 -15.83 -6.36
N THR A 39 -6.14 -16.25 -6.20
CA THR A 39 -5.12 -15.56 -5.39
C THR A 39 -4.69 -14.22 -5.97
N LEU A 40 -4.70 -14.07 -7.29
CA LEU A 40 -4.48 -12.78 -7.96
C LEU A 40 -5.61 -11.80 -7.60
N LEU A 41 -6.85 -12.29 -7.66
CA LEU A 41 -8.02 -11.47 -7.37
C LEU A 41 -8.04 -11.01 -5.90
N THR A 42 -7.65 -11.88 -4.97
CA THR A 42 -7.55 -11.49 -3.55
C THR A 42 -6.43 -10.47 -3.32
N ALA A 43 -5.25 -10.65 -3.94
CA ALA A 43 -4.16 -9.68 -3.86
C ALA A 43 -4.57 -8.31 -4.40
N LEU A 44 -5.26 -8.28 -5.54
CA LEU A 44 -5.80 -7.05 -6.13
C LEU A 44 -6.83 -6.39 -5.20
N GLY A 45 -7.71 -7.19 -4.59
CA GLY A 45 -8.70 -6.72 -3.62
C GLY A 45 -8.06 -6.07 -2.39
N PHE A 46 -7.00 -6.65 -1.82
CA PHE A 46 -6.27 -6.06 -0.70
C PHE A 46 -5.67 -4.70 -1.06
N ILE A 47 -5.00 -4.59 -2.21
CA ILE A 47 -4.41 -3.33 -2.68
C ILE A 47 -5.50 -2.29 -2.94
N PHE A 48 -6.65 -2.70 -3.49
CA PHE A 48 -7.77 -1.81 -3.77
C PHE A 48 -8.41 -1.25 -2.48
N ILE A 49 -8.63 -2.10 -1.47
CA ILE A 49 -9.18 -1.69 -0.18
C ILE A 49 -8.25 -0.66 0.49
N GLU A 50 -6.95 -0.94 0.51
CA GLU A 50 -5.97 -0.02 1.09
C GLU A 50 -5.90 1.30 0.29
N GLY A 51 -5.90 1.21 -1.04
CA GLY A 51 -5.98 2.37 -1.94
C GLY A 51 -7.21 3.24 -1.66
N LEU A 52 -8.36 2.61 -1.43
CA LEU A 52 -9.60 3.30 -1.10
C LEU A 52 -9.52 3.97 0.28
N ALA A 53 -8.96 3.29 1.29
CA ALA A 53 -8.76 3.84 2.62
C ALA A 53 -7.86 5.10 2.60
N LEU A 54 -6.84 5.11 1.74
CA LEU A 54 -5.96 6.26 1.51
C LEU A 54 -6.68 7.40 0.78
N LEU A 55 -7.48 7.08 -0.23
CA LEU A 55 -8.25 8.06 -0.99
C LEU A 55 -9.25 8.80 -0.09
N LEU A 56 -9.96 8.05 0.76
CA LEU A 56 -10.92 8.59 1.74
C LEU A 56 -10.24 9.46 2.79
N ASN A 57 -8.96 9.24 3.08
CA ASN A 57 -8.20 10.00 4.07
C ASN A 57 -7.23 11.02 3.44
N HIS A 58 -7.59 11.61 2.29
CA HIS A 58 -6.84 12.67 1.59
C HIS A 58 -5.37 12.31 1.27
N TRP A 59 -5.11 11.07 0.85
CA TRP A 59 -3.74 10.57 0.60
C TRP A 59 -2.83 10.61 1.84
N ARG A 60 -3.42 10.75 3.03
CA ARG A 60 -2.74 10.54 4.31
C ARG A 60 -3.10 9.16 4.82
N CYS A 61 -2.18 8.51 5.52
CA CYS A 61 -2.52 7.26 6.19
C CYS A 61 -3.46 7.55 7.38
N PRO A 62 -4.59 6.83 7.54
CA PRO A 62 -5.52 7.02 8.66
C PRO A 62 -4.84 6.84 10.02
N LEU A 63 -3.80 6.01 10.10
CA LEU A 63 -3.00 5.83 11.31
C LEU A 63 -2.18 7.09 11.67
N THR A 64 -1.81 7.92 10.70
CA THR A 64 -1.12 9.20 10.95
C THR A 64 -2.07 10.18 11.64
N THR A 65 -3.28 10.33 11.10
CA THR A 65 -4.34 11.14 11.71
C THR A 65 -4.68 10.64 13.12
N LEU A 66 -4.73 9.32 13.32
CA LEU A 66 -5.01 8.72 14.63
C LEU A 66 -3.88 8.97 15.65
N ALA A 67 -2.62 8.94 15.21
CA ALA A 67 -1.45 9.22 16.06
C ALA A 67 -1.37 10.70 16.47
N GLU A 68 -1.67 11.63 15.56
CA GLU A 68 -1.80 13.06 15.87
C GLU A 68 -2.91 13.30 16.89
N LYS A 69 -4.06 12.63 16.73
CA LYS A 69 -5.19 12.71 17.67
C LYS A 69 -4.87 12.15 19.07
N HIS A 70 -3.87 11.28 19.19
CA HIS A 70 -3.40 10.72 20.47
C HIS A 70 -2.27 11.52 21.14
N GLY A 71 -1.96 12.73 20.63
CA GLY A 71 -1.01 13.65 21.26
C GLY A 71 0.43 13.53 20.75
N ALA A 72 0.65 12.93 19.58
CA ALA A 72 1.94 13.04 18.90
C ALA A 72 2.13 14.48 18.35
N ALA A 73 3.29 15.08 18.58
CA ALA A 73 3.62 16.40 18.03
C ALA A 73 3.45 16.40 16.50
N HIS A 74 2.85 17.46 15.95
CA HIS A 74 2.72 17.66 14.50
C HIS A 74 4.10 17.52 13.85
N GLY A 75 4.26 16.53 12.96
CA GLY A 75 5.55 16.23 12.33
C GLY A 75 6.49 15.28 13.08
N ALA A 76 6.12 14.73 14.24
CA ALA A 76 6.81 13.55 14.82
C ALA A 76 6.18 12.22 14.35
N VAL A 77 5.05 12.31 13.64
CA VAL A 77 4.37 11.21 12.96
C VAL A 77 4.89 11.03 11.52
N THR A 78 5.62 12.03 10.99
CA THR A 78 6.41 11.86 9.74
C THR A 78 7.64 10.96 9.93
N ASP A 79 7.93 10.53 11.16
CA ASP A 79 9.02 9.63 11.54
C ASP A 79 8.61 8.14 11.52
N LEU A 80 8.07 7.66 10.40
CA LEU A 80 7.83 6.23 10.21
C LEU A 80 8.86 5.63 9.26
N PHE A 81 10.12 5.50 9.68
CA PHE A 81 11.25 4.88 8.95
C PHE A 81 11.54 5.37 7.51
N LEU A 82 10.69 6.21 6.93
CA LEU A 82 10.75 6.73 5.59
C LEU A 82 10.56 8.25 5.65
N PRO A 83 11.40 9.05 4.97
CA PRO A 83 11.22 10.49 4.90
C PRO A 83 9.84 10.82 4.30
N ALA A 84 9.20 11.90 4.76
CA ALA A 84 7.87 12.34 4.31
C ALA A 84 7.77 12.52 2.78
N TRP A 85 8.89 12.77 2.10
CA TRP A 85 8.97 12.78 0.65
C TRP A 85 8.78 11.39 0.05
N LEU A 86 9.41 10.36 0.63
CA LEU A 86 9.29 8.98 0.19
C LEU A 86 7.88 8.46 0.45
N ALA A 87 7.30 8.69 1.62
CA ALA A 87 5.90 8.32 1.89
C ALA A 87 4.90 8.95 0.89
N ARG A 88 5.12 10.19 0.45
CA ARG A 88 4.31 10.85 -0.59
C ARG A 88 4.51 10.25 -1.98
N HIS A 89 5.70 9.71 -2.26
CA HIS A 89 6.02 9.16 -3.57
C HIS A 89 5.68 7.68 -3.67
N THR A 90 5.81 6.92 -2.58
CA THR A 90 5.53 5.48 -2.55
C THR A 90 4.12 5.18 -3.03
N PHE A 91 3.10 5.91 -2.58
CA PHE A 91 1.73 5.71 -3.08
C PHE A 91 1.60 5.98 -4.58
N LYS A 92 2.17 7.09 -5.07
CA LYS A 92 2.14 7.41 -6.50
C LYS A 92 2.83 6.33 -7.32
N VAL A 93 4.01 5.89 -6.88
CA VAL A 93 4.79 4.85 -7.54
C VAL A 93 4.04 3.53 -7.52
N SER A 94 3.52 3.09 -6.36
CA SER A 94 2.73 1.86 -6.25
C SER A 94 1.47 1.91 -7.11
N THR A 95 0.76 3.04 -7.18
CA THR A 95 -0.41 3.20 -8.07
C THR A 95 -0.03 3.13 -9.54
N ILE A 96 1.06 3.78 -9.96
CA ILE A 96 1.55 3.70 -11.35
C ILE A 96 1.94 2.26 -11.68
N ILE A 97 2.69 1.59 -10.80
CA ILE A 97 3.07 0.18 -10.98
C ILE A 97 1.83 -0.70 -11.11
N LEU A 98 0.85 -0.55 -10.21
CA LEU A 98 -0.40 -1.31 -10.27
C LEU A 98 -1.16 -1.11 -11.58
N ILE A 99 -1.24 0.13 -12.08
CA ILE A 99 -1.87 0.42 -13.37
C ILE A 99 -1.14 -0.30 -14.51
N LEU A 100 0.20 -0.25 -14.51
CA LEU A 100 1.01 -0.96 -15.50
C LEU A 100 0.82 -2.47 -15.41
N GLU A 101 0.75 -3.03 -14.20
CA GLU A 101 0.47 -4.45 -13.95
C GLU A 101 -0.91 -4.84 -14.49
N ILE A 102 -1.96 -4.06 -14.22
CA ILE A 102 -3.32 -4.32 -14.73
C ILE A 102 -3.34 -4.28 -16.26
N ILE A 103 -2.69 -3.30 -16.88
CA ILE A 103 -2.59 -3.20 -18.34
C ILE A 103 -1.86 -4.42 -18.91
N TRP A 104 -0.72 -4.79 -18.32
CA TRP A 104 0.05 -5.95 -18.75
C TRP A 104 -0.76 -7.23 -18.63
N LEU A 105 -1.43 -7.41 -17.49
CA LEU A 105 -2.26 -8.56 -17.20
C LEU A 105 -3.44 -8.68 -18.19
N GLY A 106 -4.04 -7.54 -18.55
CA GLY A 106 -5.06 -7.43 -19.60
C GLY A 106 -4.54 -7.79 -20.99
N ILE A 107 -3.39 -7.23 -21.42
CA ILE A 107 -2.75 -7.59 -22.70
C ILE A 107 -2.43 -9.08 -22.74
N GLY A 108 -1.86 -9.63 -21.65
CA GLY A 108 -1.58 -11.05 -21.52
C GLY A 108 -2.83 -11.91 -21.67
N TYR A 109 -3.96 -11.46 -21.13
CA TYR A 109 -5.23 -12.17 -21.18
C TYR A 109 -5.79 -12.20 -22.61
N PHE A 110 -5.83 -11.04 -23.29
CA PHE A 110 -6.28 -10.96 -24.69
C PHE A 110 -5.34 -11.66 -25.68
N SER A 111 -4.05 -11.81 -25.36
CA SER A 111 -3.11 -12.55 -26.21
C SER A 111 -3.25 -14.07 -26.14
N GLN A 112 -4.01 -14.59 -25.18
CA GLN A 112 -4.24 -16.03 -24.99
C GLN A 112 -5.62 -16.51 -25.48
N THR A 113 -6.53 -15.59 -25.83
CA THR A 113 -7.79 -15.87 -26.52
C THR A 113 -7.62 -15.83 -28.03
#